data_AF-A0A180FHM5-F1
#
_entry.id   AF-A0A180FHM5-F1
#
_cell.length_a   1.000
_cell.length_b   1.000
_cell.length_c   1.000
_cell.angle_alpha   90.00
_cell.angle_beta   90.00
_cell.angle_gamma   90.00
#
_symmetry.space_group_name_H-M   'P 1'
#
loop_
_entity.id
_entity.type
_entity.pdbx_description
1 polymer ?
#
loop_
_entity_poly.entity_id
_entity_poly.type
_entity_poly.pdbx_seq_one_letter_code
_entity_poly.pdbx_strand_id
1 'polypeptide(L)'
;MDATGCQRDIAARITEKGADYLLAVKGSQGCLEEDAERTVRFTRPTSEWMEEDSGHGRVEQRKCTLYTDLSFIDRAEAWKNPSATVKMEAARYIKSSGKEEKEVRLYITSSKADAEVTGKGVRSHWGIENNLHWQSDVSFNEDESRKREGYAAQNFSLLNQIALNPVKHEQSKKRSVKGKRLDAGWNNDYLLKILTNYDAFALLPLPFFKRFKAILRTIAKFSAACLVRFRCSSSPKTVSKTSQQRVSMRPCPLSASV
;
A
#
# COMPACT_ATOMS: atom_id res chain seq x y z
N MET A 1 -5.35 -1.42 -9.31
CA MET A 1 -4.18 -0.53 -9.08
C MET A 1 -4.68 0.81 -8.56
N ASP A 2 -3.87 1.49 -7.74
CA ASP A 2 -4.16 2.84 -7.24
C ASP A 2 -4.23 3.87 -8.40
N ALA A 3 -4.88 4.99 -8.10
CA ALA A 3 -5.18 6.11 -8.99
C ALA A 3 -3.98 6.60 -9.82
N THR A 4 -2.79 6.65 -9.22
CA THR A 4 -1.57 7.12 -9.90
C THR A 4 -1.14 6.17 -11.02
N GLY A 5 -1.54 4.89 -10.96
CA GLY A 5 -1.25 3.86 -11.95
C GLY A 5 -2.27 3.78 -13.09
N CYS A 6 -3.30 4.62 -13.12
CA CYS A 6 -4.34 4.58 -14.14
C CYS A 6 -3.88 5.20 -15.49
N GLN A 7 -2.71 4.86 -16.00
CA GLN A 7 -2.18 5.49 -17.22
C GLN A 7 -2.46 4.62 -18.45
N ARG A 8 -2.73 5.25 -19.59
CA ARG A 8 -2.95 4.54 -20.88
C ARG A 8 -1.78 3.66 -21.25
N ASP A 9 -0.55 4.12 -21.01
CA ASP A 9 0.67 3.33 -21.27
C ASP A 9 0.77 2.09 -20.38
N ILE A 10 0.31 2.20 -19.12
CA ILE A 10 0.26 1.07 -18.18
C ILE A 10 -0.80 0.08 -18.65
N ALA A 11 -2.00 0.55 -19.03
CA ALA A 11 -3.06 -0.27 -19.60
C ALA A 11 -2.56 -1.04 -20.83
N ALA A 12 -1.90 -0.36 -21.77
CA ALA A 12 -1.34 -0.97 -22.97
C ALA A 12 -0.34 -2.09 -22.64
N ARG A 13 0.61 -1.83 -21.72
CA ARG A 13 1.61 -2.84 -21.29
C ARG A 13 0.99 -4.05 -20.59
N ILE A 14 -0.11 -3.87 -19.87
CA ILE A 14 -0.83 -4.98 -19.22
C ILE A 14 -1.47 -5.87 -20.29
N THR A 15 -2.19 -5.26 -21.24
CA THR A 15 -2.85 -5.98 -22.33
C THR A 15 -1.84 -6.65 -23.28
N GLU A 16 -0.71 -6.03 -23.56
CA GLU A 16 0.38 -6.63 -24.36
C GLU A 16 0.96 -7.89 -23.73
N LYS A 17 0.92 -8.01 -22.40
CA LYS A 17 1.31 -9.22 -21.67
C LYS A 17 0.19 -10.25 -21.56
N GLY A 18 -0.94 -10.03 -22.24
CA GLY A 18 -2.09 -10.95 -22.24
C GLY A 18 -2.94 -10.90 -20.97
N ALA A 19 -2.82 -9.84 -20.17
CA ALA A 19 -3.61 -9.65 -18.96
C ALA A 19 -4.65 -8.54 -19.14
N ASP A 20 -5.71 -8.62 -18.33
CA ASP A 20 -6.70 -7.54 -18.22
C ASP A 20 -6.30 -6.52 -17.17
N TYR A 21 -6.67 -5.25 -17.39
CA TYR A 21 -6.48 -4.21 -16.40
C TYR A 21 -7.78 -3.85 -15.69
N LEU A 22 -7.65 -3.42 -14.43
CA LEU A 22 -8.69 -2.78 -13.63
C LEU A 22 -8.06 -1.61 -12.87
N LEU A 23 -8.28 -0.40 -13.37
CA LEU A 23 -7.56 0.80 -12.96
C LEU A 23 -8.50 1.81 -12.33
N ALA A 24 -8.15 2.28 -11.12
CA ALA A 24 -8.96 3.25 -10.39
C ALA A 24 -8.88 4.63 -11.06
N VAL A 25 -10.04 5.21 -11.35
CA VAL A 25 -10.17 6.56 -11.88
C VAL A 25 -10.25 7.53 -10.71
N LYS A 26 -9.40 8.56 -10.71
CA LYS A 26 -9.35 9.63 -9.70
C LYS A 26 -8.74 10.86 -10.33
N GLY A 27 -9.29 12.04 -10.03
CA GLY A 27 -9.09 13.42 -10.53
C GLY A 27 -7.69 13.94 -10.87
N SER A 28 -6.85 13.09 -11.45
CA SER A 28 -5.49 13.30 -11.91
C SER A 28 -5.37 13.08 -13.43
N GLN A 29 -6.49 12.78 -14.11
CA GLN A 29 -6.54 12.40 -15.53
C GLN A 29 -7.64 13.13 -16.30
N GLY A 30 -7.45 14.44 -16.50
CA GLY A 30 -8.34 15.24 -17.35
C GLY A 30 -9.82 15.04 -16.99
N CYS A 31 -10.65 14.77 -18.01
CA CYS A 31 -12.11 14.59 -17.90
C CYS A 31 -12.56 13.13 -17.66
N LEU A 32 -11.66 12.16 -17.51
CA LEU A 32 -12.04 10.74 -17.44
C LEU A 32 -12.95 10.41 -16.24
N GLU A 33 -12.72 11.06 -15.10
CA GLU A 33 -13.57 10.91 -13.92
C GLU A 33 -14.98 11.43 -14.18
N GLU A 34 -15.08 12.63 -14.75
CA GLU A 34 -16.37 13.25 -15.11
C GLU A 34 -17.13 12.39 -16.14
N ASP A 35 -16.42 11.84 -17.11
CA ASP A 35 -17.00 10.97 -18.14
C ASP A 35 -17.47 9.64 -17.55
N ALA A 36 -16.69 9.03 -16.66
CA ALA A 36 -17.11 7.83 -15.94
C ALA A 36 -18.33 8.10 -15.03
N GLU A 37 -18.39 9.26 -14.38
CA GLU A 37 -19.57 9.71 -13.64
C GLU A 37 -20.80 9.89 -14.54
N ARG A 38 -20.62 10.46 -15.73
CA ARG A 38 -21.70 10.58 -16.74
C ARG A 38 -22.18 9.21 -17.19
N THR A 39 -21.28 8.27 -17.49
CA THR A 39 -21.65 6.89 -17.81
C THR A 39 -22.53 6.31 -16.71
N VAL A 40 -22.09 6.39 -15.45
CA VAL A 40 -22.84 5.88 -14.29
C VAL A 40 -24.22 6.53 -14.15
N ARG A 41 -24.35 7.82 -14.48
CA ARG A 41 -25.58 8.60 -14.31
C ARG A 41 -26.59 8.40 -15.44
N PHE A 42 -26.12 8.26 -16.68
CA PHE A 42 -26.99 8.30 -17.86
C PHE A 42 -27.13 6.96 -18.59
N THR A 43 -26.32 5.96 -18.26
CA THR A 43 -26.40 4.62 -18.87
C THR A 43 -27.02 3.61 -17.90
N ARG A 44 -27.61 2.55 -18.46
CA ARG A 44 -28.14 1.44 -17.66
C ARG A 44 -27.00 0.49 -17.27
N PRO A 45 -27.02 -0.05 -16.05
CA PRO A 45 -26.05 -1.06 -15.66
C PRO A 45 -26.23 -2.34 -16.47
N THR A 46 -25.12 -2.92 -16.91
CA THR A 46 -25.08 -4.19 -17.64
C THR A 46 -25.09 -5.37 -16.68
N SER A 47 -24.45 -5.22 -15.52
CA SER A 47 -24.36 -6.24 -14.48
C SER A 47 -24.20 -5.58 -13.11
N GLU A 48 -24.80 -6.19 -12.09
CA GLU A 48 -24.75 -5.72 -10.71
C GLU A 48 -24.48 -6.90 -9.78
N TRP A 49 -23.68 -6.64 -8.76
CA TRP A 49 -23.38 -7.59 -7.70
C TRP A 49 -23.30 -6.87 -6.36
N MET A 50 -23.80 -7.50 -5.31
CA MET A 50 -23.79 -6.95 -3.96
C MET A 50 -23.38 -8.02 -2.95
N GLU A 51 -22.59 -7.61 -1.97
CA GLU A 51 -22.13 -8.43 -0.87
C GLU A 51 -22.30 -7.66 0.44
N GLU A 52 -22.81 -8.36 1.46
CA GLU A 52 -22.91 -7.86 2.82
C GLU A 52 -22.08 -8.75 3.73
N ASP A 53 -21.28 -8.13 4.59
CA ASP A 53 -20.48 -8.78 5.62
C ASP A 53 -20.77 -8.14 6.98
N SER A 54 -20.90 -8.95 8.02
CA SER A 54 -21.17 -8.47 9.37
C SER A 54 -20.26 -9.16 10.38
N GLY A 55 -19.56 -8.35 11.19
CA GLY A 55 -18.57 -8.88 12.12
C GLY A 55 -17.85 -7.78 12.90
N HIS A 56 -17.30 -8.13 14.07
CA HIS A 56 -16.49 -7.22 14.90
C HIS A 56 -17.16 -5.86 15.22
N GLY A 57 -18.49 -5.84 15.37
CA GLY A 57 -19.26 -4.62 15.65
C GLY A 57 -19.50 -3.71 14.43
N ARG A 58 -19.23 -4.20 13.21
CA ARG A 58 -19.43 -3.50 11.95
C ARG A 58 -20.35 -4.28 11.02
N VAL A 59 -21.06 -3.55 10.16
CA VAL A 59 -21.76 -4.08 8.98
C VAL A 59 -21.17 -3.38 7.78
N GLU A 60 -20.70 -4.14 6.80
CA GLU A 60 -20.11 -3.62 5.56
C GLU A 60 -20.90 -4.13 4.37
N GLN A 61 -21.41 -3.22 3.57
CA GLN A 61 -22.04 -3.52 2.30
C GLN A 61 -21.15 -3.04 1.16
N ARG A 62 -21.00 -3.87 0.14
CA ARG A 62 -20.26 -3.55 -1.08
C ARG A 62 -21.14 -3.85 -2.28
N LYS A 63 -21.22 -2.90 -3.20
CA LYS A 63 -21.93 -3.05 -4.47
C LYS A 63 -20.98 -2.77 -5.62
N CYS A 64 -20.91 -3.70 -6.57
CA CYS A 64 -20.22 -3.54 -7.83
C CYS A 64 -21.27 -3.40 -8.94
N THR A 65 -21.12 -2.39 -9.77
CA THR A 65 -21.97 -2.16 -10.94
C THR A 65 -21.10 -1.94 -12.17
N LEU A 66 -21.40 -2.67 -13.25
CA LEU A 66 -20.70 -2.57 -14.52
C LEU A 66 -21.54 -1.83 -15.56
N TYR A 67 -20.87 -1.01 -16.35
CA TYR A 67 -21.44 -0.25 -17.46
C TYR A 67 -20.59 -0.49 -18.71
N THR A 68 -21.10 -1.29 -19.64
CA THR A 68 -20.41 -1.57 -20.91
C THR A 68 -20.64 -0.50 -21.97
N ASP A 69 -21.60 0.41 -21.75
CA ASP A 69 -21.81 1.56 -22.61
C ASP A 69 -20.76 2.65 -22.29
N LEU A 70 -19.78 2.76 -23.17
CA LEU A 70 -18.67 3.70 -23.06
C LEU A 70 -18.89 4.98 -23.89
N SER A 71 -20.11 5.24 -24.36
CA SER A 71 -20.43 6.40 -25.22
C SER A 71 -20.08 7.76 -24.61
N PHE A 72 -20.05 7.85 -23.28
CA PHE A 72 -19.69 9.05 -22.54
C PHE A 72 -18.19 9.17 -22.22
N ILE A 73 -17.39 8.13 -22.46
CA ILE A 73 -15.95 8.16 -22.24
C ILE A 73 -15.28 8.82 -23.44
N ASP A 74 -14.81 10.05 -23.26
CA ASP A 74 -14.09 10.73 -24.33
C ASP A 74 -12.79 9.99 -24.67
N ARG A 75 -12.58 9.79 -25.97
CA ARG A 75 -11.45 9.03 -26.53
C ARG A 75 -11.28 7.65 -25.88
N ALA A 76 -12.38 6.91 -25.68
CA ALA A 76 -12.34 5.54 -25.17
C ALA A 76 -11.34 4.68 -25.96
N GLU A 77 -11.24 4.87 -27.29
CA GLU A 77 -10.30 4.21 -28.18
C GLU A 77 -8.82 4.45 -27.88
N ALA A 78 -8.49 5.49 -27.11
CA ALA A 78 -7.12 5.71 -26.62
C ALA A 78 -6.72 4.71 -25.53
N TRP A 79 -7.67 3.98 -24.97
CA TRP A 79 -7.43 2.85 -24.08
C TRP A 79 -7.31 1.56 -24.89
N LYS A 80 -6.43 0.65 -24.46
CA LYS A 80 -6.24 -0.63 -25.14
C LYS A 80 -7.36 -1.59 -24.74
N ASN A 81 -8.30 -1.86 -25.64
CA ASN A 81 -9.42 -2.79 -25.42
C ASN A 81 -10.30 -2.45 -24.19
N PRO A 82 -10.80 -1.21 -24.03
CA PRO A 82 -11.71 -0.91 -22.93
C PRO A 82 -13.01 -1.71 -23.10
N SER A 83 -13.49 -2.27 -22.00
CA SER A 83 -14.67 -3.14 -21.96
C SER A 83 -15.81 -2.51 -21.17
N ALA A 84 -15.50 -1.92 -20.00
CA ALA A 84 -16.51 -1.33 -19.14
C ALA A 84 -15.97 -0.25 -18.20
N THR A 85 -16.87 0.62 -17.76
CA THR A 85 -16.73 1.45 -16.56
C THR A 85 -17.31 0.68 -15.38
N VAL A 86 -16.62 0.68 -14.25
CA VAL A 86 -17.01 -0.03 -13.02
C VAL A 86 -17.25 0.98 -11.91
N LYS A 87 -18.40 0.89 -11.26
CA LYS A 87 -18.69 1.62 -10.02
C LYS A 87 -18.63 0.66 -8.84
N MET A 88 -17.78 0.97 -7.87
CA MET A 88 -17.71 0.26 -6.59
C MET A 88 -18.23 1.18 -5.49
N GLU A 89 -19.28 0.76 -4.82
CA GLU A 89 -19.84 1.44 -3.66
C GLU A 89 -19.55 0.60 -2.43
N ALA A 90 -19.03 1.23 -1.38
CA ALA A 90 -18.81 0.61 -0.09
C ALA A 90 -19.51 1.45 0.99
N ALA A 91 -20.37 0.82 1.77
CA ALA A 91 -20.99 1.42 2.94
C ALA A 91 -20.56 0.62 4.18
N ARG A 92 -20.08 1.33 5.19
CA ARG A 92 -19.71 0.75 6.49
C ARG A 92 -20.55 1.40 7.57
N TYR A 93 -21.23 0.58 8.35
CA TYR A 93 -21.95 0.97 9.55
C TYR A 93 -21.25 0.46 10.81
N ILE A 94 -20.95 1.36 11.75
CA ILE A 94 -20.31 1.03 13.02
C ILE A 94 -21.37 1.01 14.12
N LYS A 95 -21.73 -0.19 14.61
CA LYS A 95 -22.84 -0.39 15.56
C LYS A 95 -22.67 0.40 16.87
N SER A 96 -21.43 0.54 17.35
CA SER A 96 -21.14 1.22 18.62
C SER A 96 -21.25 2.74 18.57
N SER A 97 -21.03 3.35 17.39
CA SER A 97 -21.05 4.80 17.23
C SER A 97 -22.25 5.31 16.43
N GLY A 98 -23.01 4.41 15.80
CA GLY A 98 -24.09 4.74 14.88
C GLY A 98 -23.64 5.44 13.59
N LYS A 99 -22.32 5.53 13.35
CA LYS A 99 -21.77 6.21 12.17
C LYS A 99 -21.85 5.33 10.94
N GLU A 100 -22.26 5.94 9.84
CA GLU A 100 -22.24 5.37 8.50
C GLU A 100 -21.19 6.11 7.66
N GLU A 101 -20.31 5.34 7.03
CA GLU A 101 -19.30 5.83 6.09
C GLU A 101 -19.64 5.27 4.71
N LYS A 102 -19.73 6.14 3.70
CA LYS A 102 -19.96 5.75 2.31
C LYS A 102 -18.79 6.18 1.46
N GLU A 103 -18.37 5.29 0.58
CA GLU A 103 -17.29 5.53 -0.35
C GLU A 103 -17.66 4.99 -1.73
N VAL A 104 -17.46 5.81 -2.75
CA VAL A 104 -17.65 5.42 -4.15
C VAL A 104 -16.31 5.52 -4.85
N ARG A 105 -15.96 4.50 -5.63
CA ARG A 105 -14.77 4.47 -6.47
C ARG A 105 -15.15 4.04 -7.88
N LEU A 106 -14.61 4.73 -8.87
CA LEU A 106 -14.79 4.42 -10.28
C LEU A 106 -13.54 3.73 -10.83
N TYR A 107 -13.74 2.82 -11.77
CA TYR A 107 -12.66 2.12 -12.46
C TYR A 107 -12.96 2.00 -13.95
N ILE A 108 -11.90 1.83 -14.74
CA ILE A 108 -11.97 1.38 -16.13
C ILE A 108 -11.35 -0.02 -16.22
N THR A 109 -11.98 -0.91 -17.00
CA THR A 109 -11.54 -2.29 -17.17
C THR A 109 -11.48 -2.72 -18.64
N SER A 110 -10.51 -3.57 -18.99
CA SER A 110 -10.51 -4.31 -20.27
C SER A 110 -11.20 -5.67 -20.17
N SER A 111 -11.45 -6.15 -18.95
CA SER A 111 -12.04 -7.46 -18.74
C SER A 111 -13.51 -7.48 -19.12
N LYS A 112 -13.96 -8.60 -19.68
CA LYS A 112 -15.38 -8.90 -19.99
C LYS A 112 -16.07 -9.68 -18.88
N ALA A 113 -15.42 -9.77 -17.72
CA ALA A 113 -15.97 -10.42 -16.54
C ALA A 113 -17.22 -9.69 -16.03
N ASP A 114 -18.06 -10.41 -15.29
CA ASP A 114 -19.26 -9.85 -14.67
C ASP A 114 -18.94 -9.02 -13.41
N ALA A 115 -19.99 -8.42 -12.82
CA ALA A 115 -19.84 -7.57 -11.66
C ALA A 115 -19.36 -8.35 -10.41
N GLU A 116 -19.66 -9.64 -10.31
CA GLU A 116 -19.24 -10.47 -9.19
C GLU A 116 -17.73 -10.72 -9.23
N VAL A 117 -17.20 -11.19 -10.35
CA VAL A 117 -15.77 -11.46 -10.52
C VAL A 117 -14.98 -10.16 -10.40
N THR A 118 -15.47 -9.07 -10.99
CA THR A 118 -14.83 -7.75 -10.90
C THR A 118 -14.82 -7.24 -9.46
N GLY A 119 -15.95 -7.29 -8.76
CA GLY A 119 -16.07 -6.85 -7.36
C GLY A 119 -15.16 -7.64 -6.41
N LYS A 120 -15.09 -8.96 -6.58
CA LYS A 120 -14.15 -9.82 -5.83
C LYS A 120 -12.69 -9.49 -6.16
N GLY A 121 -12.38 -9.21 -7.41
CA GLY A 121 -11.05 -8.78 -7.86
C GLY A 121 -10.61 -7.49 -7.16
N VAL A 122 -11.49 -6.48 -7.12
CA VAL A 122 -11.26 -5.23 -6.38
C VAL A 122 -11.01 -5.53 -4.90
N ARG A 123 -11.87 -6.32 -4.25
CA ARG A 123 -11.75 -6.65 -2.82
C ARG A 123 -10.43 -7.37 -2.51
N SER A 124 -10.05 -8.35 -3.32
CA SER A 124 -8.80 -9.10 -3.15
C SER A 124 -7.59 -8.18 -3.28
N HIS A 125 -7.58 -7.29 -4.28
CA HIS A 125 -6.51 -6.32 -4.47
C HIS A 125 -6.36 -5.39 -3.27
N TRP A 126 -7.47 -4.82 -2.76
CA TRP A 126 -7.47 -4.01 -1.54
C TRP A 126 -6.96 -4.78 -0.33
N GLY A 127 -7.31 -6.06 -0.19
CA GLY A 127 -6.82 -6.92 0.88
C GLY A 127 -5.31 -7.11 0.86
N ILE A 128 -4.72 -7.27 -0.34
CA ILE A 128 -3.27 -7.39 -0.52
C ILE A 128 -2.58 -6.08 -0.16
N GLU A 129 -3.05 -4.97 -0.71
CA GLU A 129 -2.46 -3.66 -0.51
C GLU A 129 -2.54 -3.22 0.96
N ASN A 130 -3.71 -3.36 1.60
CA ASN A 130 -3.89 -3.02 3.01
C ASN A 130 -3.02 -3.88 3.94
N ASN A 131 -2.85 -5.18 3.63
CA ASN A 131 -1.96 -6.04 4.42
C ASN A 131 -0.49 -5.65 4.23
N LEU A 132 -0.07 -5.29 3.01
CA LEU A 132 1.29 -4.84 2.76
C LEU A 132 1.58 -3.51 3.47
N HIS A 133 0.72 -2.51 3.30
CA HIS A 133 0.86 -1.19 3.96
C HIS A 133 0.87 -1.34 5.48
N TRP A 134 -0.09 -2.06 6.06
CA TRP A 134 -0.12 -2.28 7.51
C TRP A 134 1.18 -2.90 8.04
N GLN A 135 1.80 -3.81 7.29
CA GLN A 135 3.07 -4.40 7.69
C GLN A 135 4.23 -3.41 7.57
N SER A 136 4.30 -2.61 6.51
CA SER A 136 5.29 -1.54 6.40
C SER A 136 5.15 -0.52 7.53
N ASP A 137 3.92 -0.07 7.78
CA ASP A 137 3.64 1.01 8.72
C ASP A 137 3.82 0.54 10.16
N VAL A 138 3.22 -0.60 10.54
CA VAL A 138 3.18 -1.02 11.95
C VAL A 138 4.36 -1.91 12.35
N SER A 139 4.80 -2.80 11.45
CA SER A 139 5.90 -3.72 11.78
C SER A 139 7.28 -3.10 11.54
N PHE A 140 7.42 -2.23 10.54
CA PHE A 140 8.67 -1.55 10.20
C PHE A 140 8.73 -0.07 10.57
N ASN A 141 7.62 0.52 10.99
CA ASN A 141 7.55 1.91 11.45
C ASN A 141 8.03 2.91 10.36
N GLU A 142 7.63 2.64 9.13
CA GLU A 142 8.08 3.39 7.96
C GLU A 142 7.56 4.83 7.97
N ASP A 143 6.32 5.06 8.39
CA ASP A 143 5.73 6.41 8.55
C ASP A 143 6.48 7.30 9.56
N GLU A 144 6.93 6.71 10.67
CA GLU A 144 7.68 7.46 11.70
C GLU A 144 9.16 7.66 11.31
N SER A 145 9.62 7.08 10.20
CA SER A 145 11.01 7.13 9.76
C SER A 145 11.40 8.51 9.24
N ARG A 146 12.37 9.16 9.89
CA ARG A 146 12.90 10.48 9.50
C ARG A 146 13.93 10.46 8.37
N LYS A 147 14.04 9.37 7.61
CA LYS A 147 15.01 9.20 6.52
C LYS A 147 14.58 10.01 5.29
N ARG A 148 15.18 11.19 5.09
CA ARG A 148 14.79 12.16 4.04
C ARG A 148 15.88 12.45 2.99
N GLU A 149 17.02 11.78 3.07
CA GLU A 149 18.18 12.08 2.24
C GLU A 149 18.25 11.16 1.02
N GLY A 150 18.37 11.74 -0.18
CA GLY A 150 18.56 11.03 -1.44
C GLY A 150 17.56 9.88 -1.65
N TYR A 151 18.08 8.70 -2.00
CA TYR A 151 17.28 7.48 -2.23
C TYR A 151 17.03 6.66 -0.94
N ALA A 152 17.30 7.21 0.24
CA ALA A 152 17.22 6.44 1.49
C ALA A 152 15.82 5.85 1.74
N ALA A 153 14.75 6.63 1.52
CA ALA A 153 13.38 6.15 1.70
C ALA A 153 13.08 4.94 0.80
N GLN A 154 13.39 5.04 -0.49
CA GLN A 154 13.16 3.97 -1.47
C GLN A 154 13.99 2.72 -1.17
N ASN A 155 15.28 2.90 -0.86
CA ASN A 155 16.18 1.78 -0.54
C ASN A 155 15.73 1.03 0.72
N PHE A 156 15.31 1.77 1.76
CA PHE A 156 14.82 1.14 2.99
C PHE A 156 13.47 0.47 2.79
N SER A 157 12.57 1.05 1.99
CA SER A 157 11.30 0.42 1.64
C SER A 157 11.53 -0.94 0.96
N LEU A 158 12.43 -0.99 -0.02
CA LEU A 158 12.82 -2.24 -0.70
C LEU A 158 13.41 -3.27 0.28
N LEU A 159 14.34 -2.85 1.14
CA LEU A 159 14.94 -3.74 2.14
C LEU A 159 13.91 -4.28 3.14
N ASN A 160 12.97 -3.45 3.56
CA ASN A 160 11.88 -3.85 4.46
C ASN A 160 10.98 -4.89 3.78
N GLN A 161 10.63 -4.70 2.49
CA GLN A 161 9.85 -5.67 1.74
C GLN A 161 10.58 -7.02 1.60
N ILE A 162 11.89 -7.00 1.31
CA ILE A 162 12.70 -8.22 1.25
C ILE A 162 12.72 -8.92 2.61
N ALA A 163 12.87 -8.17 3.71
CA ALA A 163 12.94 -8.74 5.05
C ALA A 163 11.58 -9.24 5.57
N LEU A 164 10.47 -8.64 5.15
CA LEU A 164 9.12 -9.01 5.59
C LEU A 164 8.78 -10.46 5.23
N ASN A 165 9.18 -10.90 4.04
CA ASN A 165 8.86 -12.23 3.53
C ASN A 165 9.44 -13.36 4.41
N PRO A 166 10.77 -13.46 4.64
CA PRO A 166 11.34 -14.44 5.57
C PRO A 166 10.70 -14.41 6.96
N VAL A 167 10.44 -13.21 7.50
CA VAL A 167 9.86 -13.04 8.84
C VAL A 167 8.41 -13.53 8.91
N LYS A 168 7.62 -13.33 7.84
CA LYS A 168 6.25 -13.87 7.74
C LYS A 168 6.24 -15.39 7.64
N HIS A 169 7.18 -15.98 6.92
CA HIS A 169 7.25 -17.43 6.69
C HIS A 169 7.86 -18.23 7.84
N GLU A 170 8.61 -17.60 8.75
CA GLU A 170 9.17 -18.28 9.93
C GLU A 170 8.07 -18.67 10.93
N GLN A 171 7.76 -19.95 11.06
CA GLN A 171 6.66 -20.44 11.92
C GLN A 171 7.09 -20.93 13.31
N SER A 172 8.39 -21.00 13.64
CA SER A 172 8.81 -21.63 14.90
C SER A 172 8.42 -20.88 16.17
N LYS A 173 8.06 -19.59 16.06
CA LYS A 173 7.58 -18.77 17.19
C LYS A 173 6.21 -18.20 16.87
N LYS A 174 5.25 -18.40 17.78
CA LYS A 174 3.92 -17.79 17.73
C LYS A 174 3.97 -16.34 18.23
N ARG A 175 4.56 -15.44 17.44
CA ARG A 175 4.68 -14.00 17.72
C ARG A 175 4.28 -13.15 16.52
N SER A 176 3.96 -11.88 16.76
CA SER A 176 3.73 -10.90 15.69
C SER A 176 4.99 -10.69 14.84
N VAL A 177 4.81 -10.19 13.62
CA VAL A 177 5.93 -9.84 12.70
C VAL A 177 6.92 -8.90 13.37
N LYS A 178 6.44 -7.84 14.03
CA LYS A 178 7.26 -6.94 14.85
C LYS A 178 8.05 -7.68 15.93
N GLY A 179 7.42 -8.62 16.64
CA GLY A 179 8.07 -9.42 17.68
C GLY A 179 9.17 -10.33 17.13
N LYS A 180 8.91 -11.03 16.01
CA LYS A 180 9.91 -11.87 15.33
C LYS A 180 11.08 -11.03 14.81
N ARG A 181 10.82 -9.84 14.27
CA ARG A 181 11.85 -8.89 13.83
C ARG A 181 12.75 -8.45 14.99
N LEU A 182 12.18 -8.11 16.15
CA LEU A 182 12.95 -7.75 17.34
C LEU A 182 13.79 -8.92 17.86
N ASP A 183 13.21 -10.12 17.90
CA ASP A 183 13.95 -11.33 18.29
C ASP A 183 15.15 -11.59 17.36
N ALA A 184 14.98 -11.38 16.05
CA ALA A 184 16.08 -11.49 15.09
C ALA A 184 17.14 -10.39 15.28
N GLY A 185 16.73 -9.21 15.75
CA GLY A 185 17.66 -8.13 16.10
C GLY A 185 18.47 -8.38 17.38
N TRP A 186 17.99 -9.26 18.27
CA TRP A 186 18.62 -9.56 19.56
C TRP A 186 19.29 -10.93 19.63
N ASN A 187 18.98 -11.84 18.70
CA ASN A 187 19.52 -13.20 18.67
C ASN A 187 20.00 -13.56 17.25
N ASN A 188 21.32 -13.67 17.10
CA ASN A 188 21.95 -13.96 15.82
C ASN A 188 21.63 -15.37 15.28
N ASP A 189 21.43 -16.36 16.15
CA ASP A 189 21.09 -17.72 15.72
C ASP A 189 19.66 -17.76 15.17
N TYR A 190 18.76 -17.01 15.79
CA TYR A 190 17.38 -16.85 15.31
C TYR A 190 17.32 -16.05 14.00
N LEU A 191 18.15 -15.01 13.85
CA LEU A 191 18.31 -14.29 12.59
C LEU A 191 18.82 -15.20 11.48
N LEU A 192 19.88 -15.97 11.74
CA LEU A 192 20.42 -16.93 10.78
C LEU A 192 19.36 -17.94 10.38
N LYS A 193 18.62 -18.50 11.33
CA LYS A 193 17.50 -19.41 11.07
C LYS A 193 16.48 -18.82 10.10
N ILE A 194 16.04 -17.58 10.32
CA ILE A 194 15.09 -16.90 9.42
C ILE A 194 15.67 -16.75 8.00
N LEU A 195 16.95 -16.40 7.91
CA LEU A 195 17.63 -16.19 6.63
C LEU A 195 17.95 -17.50 5.89
N THR A 196 18.16 -18.61 6.61
CA THR A 196 18.51 -19.91 6.04
C THR A 196 17.31 -20.81 5.76
N ASN A 197 16.23 -20.69 6.53
CA ASN A 197 14.97 -21.41 6.27
C ASN A 197 14.16 -20.83 5.10
N TYR A 198 14.67 -19.78 4.45
CA TYR A 198 14.01 -19.17 3.32
C TYR A 198 14.61 -19.70 2.01
N ASP A 199 13.97 -20.71 1.43
CA ASP A 199 14.39 -21.36 0.17
C ASP A 199 14.39 -20.41 -1.05
N ALA A 200 13.88 -19.18 -0.94
CA ALA A 200 13.89 -18.22 -2.04
C ALA A 200 15.32 -17.75 -2.44
N PHE A 201 16.32 -17.92 -1.57
CA PHE A 201 17.71 -17.63 -1.94
C PHE A 201 18.32 -18.71 -2.85
N ALA A 202 17.67 -19.88 -3.01
CA ALA A 202 18.10 -20.91 -3.96
C ALA A 202 17.74 -20.59 -5.43
N LEU A 203 16.92 -19.56 -5.68
CA LEU A 203 16.48 -19.16 -7.03
C LEU A 203 17.14 -17.87 -7.57
N LEU A 204 18.05 -17.25 -6.80
CA LEU A 204 18.83 -16.11 -7.29
C LEU A 204 20.19 -16.60 -7.83
N PRO A 205 20.59 -16.20 -9.05
CA PRO A 205 21.83 -16.68 -9.66
C PRO A 205 23.04 -16.38 -8.76
N LEU A 206 23.87 -17.42 -8.59
CA LEU A 206 25.03 -17.52 -7.69
C LEU A 206 26.06 -16.36 -7.71
N PRO A 207 26.29 -15.56 -8.78
CA PRO A 207 27.28 -14.49 -8.72
C PRO A 207 26.92 -13.32 -7.79
N PHE A 208 25.66 -13.13 -7.41
CA PHE A 208 25.26 -12.06 -6.46
C PHE A 208 25.56 -12.43 -4.99
N PHE A 209 25.57 -13.73 -4.68
CA PHE A 209 25.69 -14.28 -3.33
C PHE A 209 27.07 -14.05 -2.69
N LYS A 210 28.15 -14.11 -3.48
CA LYS A 210 29.52 -13.94 -2.97
C LYS A 210 29.77 -12.50 -2.50
N ARG A 211 29.21 -11.51 -3.18
CA ARG A 211 29.29 -10.09 -2.77
C ARG A 211 28.38 -9.77 -1.58
N PHE A 212 27.17 -10.33 -1.54
CA PHE A 212 26.22 -10.06 -0.46
C PHE A 212 26.63 -10.69 0.89
N LYS A 213 27.17 -11.94 0.89
CA LYS A 213 27.75 -12.55 2.11
C LYS A 213 28.99 -11.81 2.61
N ALA A 214 29.80 -11.24 1.71
CA ALA A 214 30.95 -10.42 2.09
C ALA A 214 30.51 -9.12 2.77
N ILE A 215 29.49 -8.44 2.22
CA ILE A 215 28.95 -7.20 2.80
C ILE A 215 28.30 -7.45 4.17
N LEU A 216 27.48 -8.50 4.32
CA LEU A 216 26.87 -8.87 5.60
C LEU A 216 27.91 -9.25 6.67
N ARG A 217 29.00 -9.94 6.28
CA ARG A 217 30.11 -10.25 7.21
C ARG A 217 30.89 -9.00 7.63
N THR A 218 31.05 -8.03 6.75
CA THR A 218 31.72 -6.76 7.06
C THR A 218 30.86 -5.89 7.98
N ILE A 219 29.53 -5.84 7.77
CA ILE A 219 28.59 -5.13 8.63
C ILE A 219 28.51 -5.77 10.03
N ALA A 220 28.49 -7.10 10.12
CA ALA A 220 28.51 -7.81 11.39
C ALA A 220 29.82 -7.59 12.18
N LYS A 221 30.97 -7.50 11.49
CA LYS A 221 32.27 -7.18 12.13
C LYS A 221 32.37 -5.73 12.60
N PHE A 222 31.75 -4.78 11.90
CA PHE A 222 31.69 -3.37 12.31
C PHE A 222 30.82 -3.16 13.58
N SER A 223 29.74 -3.93 13.72
CA SER A 223 28.88 -3.90 14.91
C SER A 223 29.59 -4.40 16.18
N ALA A 224 30.46 -5.41 16.05
CA ALA A 224 31.26 -5.91 17.17
C ALA A 224 32.37 -4.94 17.62
N ALA A 225 32.93 -4.14 16.71
CA ALA A 225 33.96 -3.15 17.04
C ALA A 225 33.42 -1.89 17.73
N CYS A 226 32.14 -1.54 17.52
CA CYS A 226 31.53 -0.34 18.09
C CYS A 226 31.07 -0.53 19.56
N LEU A 227 30.88 -1.78 20.01
CA LEU A 227 30.38 -2.10 21.35
C LEU A 227 31.42 -1.99 22.49
N VAL A 228 32.71 -1.80 22.19
CA VAL A 228 33.78 -1.73 23.22
C VAL A 228 34.05 -0.31 23.73
N ARG A 229 33.48 0.75 23.12
CA ARG A 229 33.81 2.15 23.49
C ARG A 229 32.74 2.95 24.24
N PHE A 230 31.59 2.37 24.58
CA PHE A 230 30.56 3.06 25.38
C PHE A 230 30.38 2.41 26.76
N ARG A 231 31.40 2.53 27.61
CA ARG A 231 31.26 2.26 29.04
C ARG A 231 32.13 3.17 29.89
N CYS A 232 31.83 4.48 29.89
CA CYS A 232 32.12 5.37 31.01
C CYS A 232 31.52 6.77 30.76
N SER A 233 30.54 7.14 31.58
CA SER A 233 30.38 8.46 32.22
C SER A 233 28.90 8.71 32.53
N SER A 234 28.43 8.11 33.63
CA SER A 234 27.24 8.53 34.35
C SER A 234 27.52 9.84 35.09
N SER A 235 26.74 10.89 34.85
CA SER A 235 26.44 11.92 35.87
C SER A 235 25.05 12.55 35.61
N PRO A 236 24.26 12.85 36.66
CA PRO A 236 22.86 13.24 36.52
C PRO A 236 22.74 14.78 36.39
N LYS A 237 21.91 15.27 35.46
CA LYS A 237 21.48 16.68 35.44
C LYS A 237 19.95 16.78 35.45
N THR A 238 19.48 17.28 36.59
CA THR A 238 18.27 18.06 36.88
C THR A 238 17.46 18.56 35.67
N VAL A 239 16.16 18.26 35.67
CA VAL A 239 15.15 18.82 34.75
C VAL A 239 14.52 20.05 35.41
N SER A 240 14.78 21.24 34.85
CA SER A 240 14.04 22.47 35.15
C SER A 240 12.92 22.69 34.13
N LYS A 241 11.70 22.93 34.63
CA LYS A 241 10.49 23.32 33.88
C LYS A 241 10.60 24.73 33.27
N THR A 242 9.69 25.03 32.32
CA THR A 242 9.36 26.27 31.55
C THR A 242 10.00 26.32 30.17
N SER A 243 9.33 26.70 29.06
CA SER A 243 8.21 27.63 28.86
C SER A 243 7.41 27.31 27.59
N GLN A 244 6.08 27.48 27.66
CA GLN A 244 5.19 27.60 26.51
C GLN A 244 5.49 28.91 25.74
N GLN A 245 5.58 28.86 24.41
CA GLN A 245 5.36 30.03 23.57
C GLN A 245 4.39 29.71 22.42
N ARG A 246 3.32 30.49 22.43
CA ARG A 246 2.18 30.52 21.53
C ARG A 246 2.57 31.37 20.33
N VAL A 247 2.55 30.83 19.11
CA VAL A 247 2.75 31.62 17.88
C VAL A 247 1.38 31.97 17.30
N SER A 248 1.14 33.28 17.16
CA SER A 248 -0.06 33.88 16.59
C SER A 248 -0.04 33.78 15.06
N MET A 249 -1.18 33.41 14.47
CA MET A 249 -1.40 33.50 13.03
C MET A 249 -1.76 34.93 12.65
N ARG A 250 -1.13 35.47 11.60
CA ARG A 250 -1.62 36.65 10.86
C ARG A 250 -2.24 36.18 9.53
N PRO A 251 -3.35 36.78 9.07
CA PRO A 251 -4.00 36.40 7.82
C PRO A 251 -3.34 37.04 6.59
N CYS A 252 -3.47 36.33 5.45
CA CYS A 252 -2.96 36.68 4.12
C CYS A 252 -3.90 37.66 3.39
N PRO A 253 -3.42 38.66 2.63
CA PRO A 253 -4.27 39.60 1.89
C PRO A 253 -4.75 39.02 0.54
N LEU A 254 -6.05 39.16 0.27
CA LEU A 254 -6.67 38.94 -1.03
C LEU A 254 -6.51 40.20 -1.89
N SER A 255 -5.83 40.10 -3.03
CA SER A 255 -5.92 41.06 -4.12
C SER A 255 -6.87 40.50 -5.19
N ALA A 256 -8.06 41.09 -5.28
CA ALA A 256 -8.97 40.92 -6.41
C ALA A 256 -8.71 42.02 -7.43
N SER A 257 -8.60 41.62 -8.70
CA SER A 257 -8.64 42.49 -9.87
C SER A 257 -9.70 41.92 -10.80
N VAL A 258 -10.87 42.56 -10.85
CA VAL A 258 -11.51 43.27 -11.97
C VAL A 258 -12.63 44.11 -11.37
#